data_AF-A0A7X6L7B8-F1
#
_entry.id   AF-A0A7X6L7B8-F1
#
_cell.length_a   1.000
_cell.length_b   1.000
_cell.length_c   1.000
_cell.angle_alpha   90.00
_cell.angle_beta   90.00
_cell.angle_gamma   90.00
#
_symmetry.space_group_name_H-M   'P 1'
#
loop_
_entity.id
_entity.type
_entity.pdbx_description
1 polymer ?
#
loop_
_entity_poly.entity_id
_entity_poly.type
_entity_poly.pdbx_seq_one_letter_code
_entity_poly.pdbx_strand_id
1 'polypeptide(L)' 'MQPDAAASHGMTSPLPHEPDVHLIVRIRGHHLHYAACLTAALVFIQDENLRHCTDAVCVASSATDHLPRLPCERLYVER' A
#
# COMPACT_ATOMS: atom_id res chain seq x y z
N MET A 1 12.12 27.32 -19.29
CA MET A 1 10.78 27.51 -18.69
C MET A 1 9.96 26.26 -18.98
N GLN A 2 10.02 25.26 -18.10
CA GLN A 2 8.92 24.33 -17.88
C GLN A 2 8.64 24.36 -16.37
N PRO A 3 7.38 24.46 -15.97
CA PRO A 3 7.01 24.87 -14.64
C PRO A 3 7.18 23.71 -13.65
N ASP A 4 7.47 24.13 -12.43
CA ASP A 4 7.35 23.43 -11.17
C ASP A 4 6.13 22.46 -11.15
N ALA A 5 6.40 21.15 -11.22
CA ALA A 5 5.42 20.11 -10.94
C ALA A 5 5.57 19.65 -9.48
N ALA A 6 5.42 20.58 -8.55
CA ALA A 6 5.12 20.24 -7.18
C ALA A 6 3.83 19.40 -7.13
N ALA A 7 3.95 18.24 -6.47
CA ALA A 7 2.88 17.48 -5.84
C ALA A 7 1.81 16.81 -6.73
N SER A 8 2.13 15.60 -7.23
CA SER A 8 1.17 14.48 -7.25
C SER A 8 1.83 13.11 -7.03
N HIS A 9 3.05 13.07 -6.49
CA HIS A 9 3.86 11.86 -6.25
C HIS A 9 3.30 10.88 -5.20
N GLY A 10 2.04 11.03 -4.78
CA GLY A 10 1.33 10.14 -3.86
C GLY A 10 0.02 9.57 -4.41
N MET A 11 -0.34 9.83 -5.66
CA MET A 11 -1.61 9.34 -6.25
C MET A 11 -1.42 8.15 -7.21
N THR A 12 -0.24 8.00 -7.82
CA THR A 12 0.02 6.94 -8.80
C THR A 12 0.76 5.77 -8.17
N SER A 13 0.28 4.55 -8.43
CA SER A 13 0.98 3.31 -8.07
C SER A 13 2.43 3.37 -8.58
N PRO A 14 3.42 3.03 -7.76
CA PRO A 14 4.81 2.93 -8.21
C PRO A 14 5.00 1.84 -9.27
N LEU A 15 4.07 0.88 -9.37
CA LEU A 15 3.98 -0.12 -10.43
C LEU A 15 2.63 0.01 -11.15
N PRO A 16 2.51 0.88 -12.17
CA PRO A 16 1.24 1.11 -12.86
C PRO A 16 0.75 -0.09 -13.68
N HIS A 17 1.60 -1.11 -13.87
CA HIS A 17 1.26 -2.35 -14.55
C HIS A 17 0.63 -3.40 -13.65
N GLU A 18 0.71 -3.22 -12.33
CA GLU A 18 0.13 -4.15 -11.36
C GLU A 18 -1.22 -3.65 -10.87
N PRO A 19 -2.17 -4.56 -10.59
CA PRO A 19 -3.42 -4.18 -9.97
C PRO A 19 -3.20 -3.71 -8.53
N ASP A 20 -3.94 -2.68 -8.14
CA ASP A 20 -4.05 -2.29 -6.75
C ASP A 20 -4.96 -3.27 -6.01
N VAL A 21 -4.50 -3.69 -4.84
CA VAL A 21 -5.24 -4.55 -3.92
C VAL A 21 -5.65 -3.79 -2.67
N HIS A 22 -6.79 -4.16 -2.08
CA HIS A 22 -7.20 -3.62 -0.80
C HIS A 22 -6.47 -4.36 0.32
N LEU A 23 -5.58 -3.64 0.99
CA LEU A 23 -4.86 -4.09 2.17
C LEU A 23 -5.59 -3.63 3.43
N ILE A 24 -5.91 -4.58 4.31
CA ILE A 24 -6.50 -4.35 5.61
C ILE A 24 -5.44 -4.65 6.67
N VAL A 25 -5.01 -3.63 7.39
CA VAL A 25 -4.02 -3.73 8.46
C VAL A 25 -4.74 -3.59 9.80
N ARG A 26 -4.55 -4.55 10.70
CA ARG A 26 -5.16 -4.54 12.04
C ARG A 26 -4.14 -4.20 13.10
N ILE A 27 -4.35 -3.10 13.82
CA ILE A 27 -3.43 -2.63 14.86
C ILE A 27 -4.23 -2.23 16.09
N ARG A 28 -3.97 -2.89 17.22
CA ARG A 28 -4.62 -2.66 18.52
C ARG A 28 -6.15 -2.66 18.41
N GLY A 29 -6.71 -3.52 17.56
CA GLY A 29 -8.15 -3.60 17.30
C GLY A 29 -8.71 -2.56 16.31
N HIS A 30 -7.89 -1.65 15.78
CA HIS A 30 -8.27 -0.76 14.68
C HIS A 30 -8.04 -1.42 13.33
N HIS A 31 -8.97 -1.21 12.39
CA HIS A 31 -8.83 -1.64 11.00
C HIS A 31 -8.43 -0.43 10.15
N LEU A 32 -7.26 -0.52 9.51
CA LEU A 32 -6.80 0.48 8.56
C LEU A 32 -6.91 -0.10 7.16
N HIS A 33 -7.50 0.68 6.26
CA HIS A 33 -7.83 0.27 4.90
C HIS A 33 -6.97 1.06 3.91
N TYR A 34 -6.19 0.35 3.10
CA TYR A 34 -5.28 0.94 2.13
C TYR A 34 -5.41 0.30 0.75
N ALA A 35 -5.12 1.07 -0.29
CA ALA A 35 -4.78 0.54 -1.59
C ALA A 35 -3.25 0.37 -1.68
N ALA A 36 -2.78 -0.72 -2.27
CA ALA A 36 -1.37 -0.90 -2.59
C ALA A 36 -1.22 -1.76 -3.84
N CYS A 37 -0.17 -1.57 -4.62
CA CYS A 37 0.14 -2.49 -5.70
C CYS A 37 0.38 -3.90 -5.15
N LEU A 38 0.05 -4.91 -5.97
CA LEU A 38 0.15 -6.32 -5.58
C LEU A 38 1.52 -6.66 -5.00
N THR A 39 2.61 -6.23 -5.63
CA THR A 39 3.98 -6.50 -5.15
C THR A 39 4.22 -5.86 -3.79
N ALA A 40 3.87 -4.59 -3.59
CA ALA A 40 4.07 -3.94 -2.29
C ALA A 40 3.26 -4.61 -1.18
N ALA A 41 2.01 -5.01 -1.45
CA ALA A 41 1.17 -5.71 -0.50
C ALA A 41 1.78 -7.07 -0.09
N LEU A 42 2.30 -7.84 -1.05
CA LEU A 42 2.95 -9.12 -0.79
C LEU A 42 4.22 -8.97 0.06
N VAL A 43 5.07 -8.00 -0.26
CA VAL A 43 6.30 -7.75 0.50
C VAL A 43 5.97 -7.23 1.90
N PHE A 44 4.96 -6.36 2.05
CA PHE A 44 4.47 -5.89 3.34
C PHE A 44 4.01 -7.06 4.22
N ILE A 45 3.21 -7.98 3.69
CA ILE A 45 2.74 -9.18 4.42
C ILE A 45 3.92 -10.06 4.83
N GLN A 46 4.94 -10.22 3.98
CA GLN A 46 6.14 -10.98 4.33
C GLN A 46 6.93 -10.31 5.46
N ASP A 47 7.13 -9.00 5.41
CA ASP A 47 7.85 -8.25 6.45
C ASP A 47 7.06 -8.28 7.79
N GLU A 48 5.74 -8.15 7.74
CA GLU A 48 4.88 -8.30 8.92
C GLU A 48 4.91 -9.70 9.52
N ASN A 49 5.00 -10.76 8.70
CA ASN A 49 5.18 -12.12 9.21
C ASN A 49 6.54 -12.33 9.88
N LEU A 50 7.56 -11.54 9.53
CA LEU A 50 8.88 -11.61 10.16
C LEU A 50 8.96 -10.76 11.44
N ARG A 51 8.30 -9.60 11.45
CA ARG A 51 8.41 -8.61 12.53
C ARG A 51 7.27 -8.66 13.54
N HIS A 52 6.10 -9.19 13.15
CA HIS A 52 4.87 -9.23 13.94
C HIS A 52 4.49 -7.87 14.54
N CYS A 53 4.60 -6.79 13.76
CA CYS A 53 4.32 -5.43 14.24
C CYS A 53 2.81 -5.14 14.34
N THR A 54 2.01 -5.80 13.52
CA THR A 54 0.55 -5.68 13.47
C THR A 54 -0.12 -6.88 14.14
N ASP A 55 -1.39 -6.73 14.54
CA ASP A 55 -2.16 -7.86 15.07
C ASP A 55 -2.57 -8.84 13.95
N ALA A 56 -2.84 -8.32 12.75
CA ALA A 56 -3.12 -9.10 11.55
C ALA A 56 -3.07 -8.23 10.28
N VAL A 57 -2.80 -8.86 9.14
CA VAL A 57 -2.86 -8.24 7.81
C VAL A 57 -3.69 -9.13 6.89
N CYS A 58 -4.58 -8.56 6.10
CA CYS A 58 -5.42 -9.28 5.15
C CYS A 58 -5.49 -8.54 3.82
N VAL A 59 -5.64 -9.31 2.73
CA VAL A 59 -5.96 -8.77 1.40
C VAL A 59 -7.43 -9.03 1.12
N ALA A 60 -8.16 -8.00 0.73
CA ALA A 60 -9.56 -8.09 0.35
C ALA A 60 -9.74 -7.82 -1.15
N SER A 61 -10.78 -8.42 -1.73
CA SER A 61 -11.14 -8.23 -3.15
C SER A 61 -12.07 -7.02 -3.38
N SER A 62 -12.20 -6.10 -2.42
CA SER A 62 -13.08 -4.94 -2.58
C SER A 62 -12.42 -3.81 -3.37
N ALA A 63 -13.24 -2.87 -3.86
CA ALA A 63 -12.79 -1.70 -4.60
C ALA A 63 -11.75 -0.88 -3.82
N THR A 64 -10.72 -0.41 -4.53
CA THR A 64 -9.59 0.37 -4.02
C THR A 64 -9.70 1.86 -4.38
N ASP A 65 -10.67 2.25 -5.22
CA ASP A 65 -10.79 3.58 -5.85
C ASP A 65 -10.92 4.76 -4.87
N HIS A 66 -11.35 4.49 -3.63
CA HIS A 66 -11.53 5.52 -2.59
C HIS A 66 -10.63 5.30 -1.37
N LEU A 67 -9.70 4.34 -1.43
CA LEU A 67 -8.81 4.04 -0.32
C LEU A 67 -7.52 4.86 -0.43
N PRO A 68 -6.99 5.35 0.71
CA PRO A 68 -5.67 5.95 0.70
C PRO A 68 -4.62 4.91 0.28
N ARG A 69 -3.59 5.32 -0.45
CA ARG A 69 -2.47 4.43 -0.76
C ARG A 69 -1.64 4.14 0.50
N LEU A 70 -1.03 2.96 0.54
CA LEU A 70 -0.11 2.58 1.61
C LEU A 70 1.07 3.58 1.63
N PRO A 71 1.31 4.32 2.73
CA PRO A 71 2.31 5.39 2.74
C PRO A 71 3.74 4.92 2.44
N CYS A 72 4.06 3.69 2.82
CA CYS A 72 5.37 3.06 2.64
C CYS A 72 5.47 2.24 1.35
N GLU A 73 4.46 2.28 0.47
CA GLU A 73 4.37 1.43 -0.73
C GLU A 73 5.65 1.43 -1.56
N ARG A 74 6.25 2.60 -1.80
CA ARG A 74 7.49 2.74 -2.58
C ARG A 74 8.68 1.99 -1.98
N LEU A 75 8.78 1.88 -0.65
CA LEU A 75 9.88 1.16 0.02
C LEU A 75 9.86 -0.34 -0.29
N TYR A 76 8.70 -0.88 -0.65
CA TYR A 76 8.51 -2.29 -0.96
C TYR A 76 8.67 -2.61 -2.44
N VAL A 77 8.73 -1.57 -3.29
CA VAL A 77 8.87 -1.69 -4.75
C VAL A 77 10.28 -1.36 -5.22
N GLU A 78 10.97 -0.45 -4.54
CA GLU A 78 12.34 -0.01 -4.88
C GLU A 78 13.44 -0.94 -4.30
N ARG A 79 13.10 -2.18 -3.92
CA ARG A 79 13.99 -3.09 -3.18
C ARG A 79 14.84 -3.98 -4.08
#